data_AF-A0A4Y8A7L1-F1
#
_entry.id   AF-A0A4Y8A7L1-F1
#
_cell.length_a   1.000
_cell.length_b   1.000
_cell.length_c   1.000
_cell.angle_alpha   90.00
_cell.angle_beta   90.00
_cell.angle_gamma   90.00
#
_symmetry.space_group_name_H-M   'P 1'
#
loop_
_entity.id
_entity.type
_entity.pdbx_description
1 polymer ?
#
loop_
_entity_poly.entity_id
_entity_poly.type
_entity_poly.pdbx_seq_one_letter_code
_entity_poly.pdbx_strand_id
1 'polypeptide(L)'
;MELITYKKFNDAALANQLAEVLQRHQINYNIVEEATLFNPTFYTDETAKDYAVKISADEFLKVDELLKAEESKSVDATDNDHYLYSFTNDELTDLIAKPDEWSQFDNLLAVKILKERGIYITDQAIAQLTLKRLNELKQPEKPQNTWIVLGYLFAISGGILGAFIGWHLYIHKKTLPNGEQVYGYNESDRAHGRIIFYFSIMILILLIIVKILLIN
;
A
#
# COMPACT_ATOMS: atom_id res chain seq x y z
N MET A 1 18.73 -0.21 8.43
CA MET A 1 17.39 0.36 8.19
C MET A 1 16.50 -0.76 7.70
N GLU A 2 15.25 -0.79 8.16
CA GLU A 2 14.28 -1.78 7.70
C GLU A 2 13.86 -1.47 6.25
N LEU A 3 13.84 -2.48 5.38
CA LEU A 3 13.38 -2.33 4.00
C LEU A 3 11.88 -2.61 3.94
N ILE A 4 11.12 -1.65 3.44
CA ILE A 4 9.66 -1.76 3.30
C ILE A 4 9.26 -1.71 1.83
N THR A 5 8.08 -2.26 1.52
CA THR A 5 7.58 -2.31 0.14
C THR A 5 7.34 -0.92 -0.42
N TYR A 6 8.05 -0.60 -1.50
CA TYR A 6 7.88 0.62 -2.27
C TYR A 6 6.90 0.42 -3.42
N LYS A 7 7.07 -0.65 -4.20
CA LYS A 7 6.19 -0.98 -5.31
C LYS A 7 6.05 -2.48 -5.50
N LYS A 8 4.87 -2.92 -5.95
CA LYS A 8 4.61 -4.31 -6.33
C LYS A 8 4.39 -4.40 -7.83
N PHE A 9 4.85 -5.49 -8.42
CA PHE A 9 4.69 -5.80 -9.84
C PHE A 9 4.14 -7.21 -9.99
N ASN A 10 3.28 -7.43 -10.96
CA ASN A 10 2.81 -8.76 -11.35
C ASN A 10 3.78 -9.48 -12.31
N ASP A 11 4.87 -8.81 -12.69
CA ASP A 11 5.90 -9.32 -13.60
C ASP A 11 7.29 -9.11 -13.00
N ALA A 12 8.10 -10.17 -12.99
CA ALA A 12 9.48 -10.15 -12.54
C ALA A 12 10.35 -9.20 -13.37
N ALA A 13 10.10 -9.11 -14.69
CA ALA A 13 10.86 -8.25 -15.58
C ALA A 13 10.70 -6.77 -15.21
N LEU A 14 9.48 -6.34 -14.88
CA LEU A 14 9.20 -4.97 -14.44
C LEU A 14 9.86 -4.66 -13.08
N ALA A 15 9.81 -5.62 -12.14
CA ALA A 15 10.51 -5.48 -10.86
C ALA A 15 12.03 -5.38 -11.05
N ASN A 16 12.61 -6.16 -11.96
CA ASN A 16 14.03 -6.14 -12.27
C ASN A 16 14.45 -4.85 -12.98
N GLN A 17 13.62 -4.28 -13.86
CA GLN A 17 13.88 -2.97 -14.47
C GLN A 17 14.02 -1.88 -13.41
N LEU A 18 13.10 -1.85 -12.43
CA LEU A 18 13.23 -0.92 -11.30
C LEU A 18 14.50 -1.20 -10.50
N ALA A 19 14.81 -2.47 -10.23
CA ALA A 19 16.01 -2.86 -9.49
C ALA A 19 17.32 -2.42 -10.16
N GLU A 20 17.41 -2.49 -11.49
CA GLU A 20 18.57 -2.00 -12.23
C GLU A 20 18.78 -0.50 -12.05
N VAL A 21 17.69 0.28 -12.04
CA VAL A 21 17.73 1.72 -11.77
C VAL A 21 18.19 1.98 -10.35
N LEU A 22 17.63 1.27 -9.35
CA LEU A 22 18.04 1.39 -7.95
C LEU A 22 19.52 1.04 -7.76
N GLN A 23 19.99 -0.03 -8.40
CA GLN A 23 21.38 -0.47 -8.35
C GLN A 23 22.33 0.58 -8.94
N ARG A 24 21.99 1.15 -10.11
CA ARG A 24 22.78 2.18 -10.79
C ARG A 24 23.00 3.42 -9.91
N HIS A 25 22.01 3.76 -9.11
CA HIS A 25 22.03 4.90 -8.20
C HIS A 25 22.42 4.54 -6.75
N GLN A 26 22.94 3.33 -6.53
CA GLN A 26 23.45 2.85 -5.25
C GLN A 26 22.40 2.89 -4.12
N ILE A 27 21.14 2.68 -4.45
CA ILE A 27 20.05 2.57 -3.48
C ILE A 27 19.98 1.13 -2.97
N ASN A 28 19.87 0.95 -1.66
CA ASN A 28 19.75 -0.38 -1.08
C ASN A 28 18.33 -0.91 -1.30
N TYR A 29 18.21 -2.08 -1.93
CA TYR A 29 16.92 -2.68 -2.26
C TYR A 29 16.89 -4.19 -2.02
N ASN A 30 15.68 -4.73 -1.92
CA ASN A 30 15.43 -6.16 -1.89
C ASN A 30 14.18 -6.48 -2.70
N ILE A 31 14.23 -7.53 -3.51
CA ILE A 31 13.06 -8.03 -4.25
C ILE A 31 12.56 -9.28 -3.54
N VAL A 32 11.28 -9.28 -3.17
CA VAL A 32 10.63 -10.42 -2.53
C VAL A 32 9.53 -10.91 -3.46
N GLU A 33 9.57 -12.18 -3.81
CA GLU A 33 8.45 -12.87 -4.45
C GLU A 33 7.40 -13.16 -3.37
N GLU A 34 6.22 -12.56 -3.53
CA GLU A 34 5.05 -12.75 -2.68
C GLU A 34 4.02 -13.56 -3.47
N ALA A 35 3.62 -14.72 -2.95
CA ALA A 35 2.49 -15.45 -3.52
C ALA A 35 1.23 -14.60 -3.38
N THR A 36 0.41 -14.52 -4.44
CA THR A 36 -0.85 -13.78 -4.41
C THR A 36 -1.84 -14.52 -3.49
N LEU A 37 -1.77 -14.22 -2.19
CA LEU A 37 -2.67 -14.79 -1.19
C LEU A 37 -4.04 -14.11 -1.34
N PHE A 38 -4.91 -14.73 -2.14
CA PHE A 38 -6.32 -14.38 -2.35
C PHE A 38 -6.60 -13.14 -3.23
N ASN A 39 -6.93 -13.39 -4.51
CA ASN A 39 -7.67 -12.44 -5.35
C ASN A 39 -9.10 -12.98 -5.57
N PRO A 40 -10.14 -12.42 -4.91
CA PRO A 40 -11.52 -12.87 -5.07
C PRO A 40 -12.10 -12.57 -6.47
N THR A 41 -11.37 -11.85 -7.33
CA THR A 41 -11.83 -11.40 -8.64
C THR A 41 -11.42 -12.33 -9.80
N PHE A 42 -10.54 -13.31 -9.59
CA PHE A 42 -10.12 -14.21 -10.68
C PHE A 42 -10.04 -15.67 -10.24
N TYR A 43 -10.93 -16.49 -10.81
CA TYR A 43 -10.73 -17.93 -10.92
C TYR A 43 -9.46 -18.19 -11.74
N THR A 44 -8.63 -19.12 -11.24
CA THR A 44 -7.50 -19.78 -11.93
C THR A 44 -6.35 -18.89 -12.41
N ASP A 45 -5.40 -18.62 -11.53
CA ASP A 45 -3.97 -18.75 -11.87
C ASP A 45 -3.16 -19.01 -10.60
N GLU A 46 -2.89 -20.28 -10.30
CA GLU A 46 -2.02 -20.70 -9.18
C GLU A 46 -0.56 -20.25 -9.36
N THR A 47 -0.24 -19.61 -10.50
CA THR A 47 1.09 -19.12 -10.88
C THR A 47 1.22 -17.60 -10.84
N ALA A 48 0.16 -16.85 -10.49
CA ALA A 48 0.28 -15.41 -10.30
C ALA A 48 1.23 -15.15 -9.10
N LYS A 49 2.34 -14.47 -9.39
CA LYS A 49 3.37 -14.11 -8.43
C LYS A 49 3.50 -12.60 -8.43
N ASP A 50 3.40 -11.99 -7.26
CA ASP A 50 3.70 -10.58 -7.11
C ASP A 50 5.16 -10.42 -6.68
N TYR A 51 5.84 -9.45 -7.26
CA TYR A 51 7.22 -9.11 -6.94
C TYR A 51 7.22 -7.75 -6.23
N ALA A 52 7.52 -7.77 -4.93
CA ALA A 52 7.61 -6.57 -4.12
C ALA A 52 9.05 -6.06 -4.10
N VAL A 53 9.26 -4.86 -4.65
CA VAL A 53 10.54 -4.14 -4.53
C VAL A 53 10.50 -3.33 -3.24
N LYS A 54 11.42 -3.65 -2.33
CA LYS A 54 11.55 -3.04 -1.00
C LYS A 54 12.78 -2.16 -0.94
N ILE A 55 12.65 -0.95 -0.40
CA ILE A 55 13.74 0.02 -0.18
C ILE A 55 13.61 0.62 1.22
N SER A 56 14.59 1.45 1.62
CA SER A 56 14.47 2.23 2.85
C SER A 56 13.35 3.26 2.74
N ALA A 57 12.52 3.39 3.77
CA ALA A 57 11.41 4.37 3.81
C ALA A 57 11.90 5.81 3.54
N ASP A 58 13.07 6.17 4.09
CA ASP A 58 13.66 7.50 3.95
C ASP A 58 14.10 7.81 2.50
N GLU A 59 14.19 6.79 1.64
CA GLU A 59 14.59 6.95 0.25
C GLU A 59 13.40 7.01 -0.72
N PHE A 60 12.14 6.84 -0.27
CA PHE A 60 10.96 6.84 -1.16
C PHE A 60 10.90 8.09 -2.04
N LEU A 61 10.95 9.28 -1.43
CA LEU A 61 10.91 10.55 -2.17
C LEU A 61 12.09 10.72 -3.13
N LYS A 62 13.28 10.25 -2.73
CA LYS A 62 14.48 10.30 -3.56
C LYS A 62 14.36 9.38 -4.78
N VAL A 63 13.79 8.19 -4.60
CA VAL A 63 13.51 7.26 -5.70
C VAL A 63 12.45 7.82 -6.63
N ASP A 64 11.38 8.40 -6.10
CA ASP A 64 10.35 9.06 -6.91
C ASP A 64 10.96 10.18 -7.78
N GLU A 65 11.79 11.05 -7.21
CA GLU A 65 12.45 12.12 -7.97
C GLU A 65 13.38 11.58 -9.07
N LEU A 66 14.11 10.51 -8.77
CA LEU A 66 15.04 9.86 -9.70
C LEU A 66 14.29 9.25 -10.88
N LEU A 67 13.25 8.46 -10.62
CA LEU A 67 12.40 7.87 -11.65
C LEU A 67 11.73 8.96 -12.49
N LYS A 68 11.33 10.08 -11.87
CA LYS A 68 10.74 11.23 -12.56
C LYS A 68 11.71 11.79 -13.61
N ALA A 69 12.97 11.93 -13.21
CA ALA A 69 14.01 12.47 -14.07
C ALA A 69 14.33 11.52 -15.24
N GLU A 70 14.31 10.21 -15.03
CA GLU A 70 14.56 9.21 -16.07
C GLU A 70 13.40 9.13 -17.07
N GLU A 71 12.15 9.10 -16.58
CA GLU A 71 10.95 9.00 -17.42
C GLU A 71 10.62 10.30 -18.15
N SER A 72 10.99 11.47 -17.62
CA SER A 72 10.76 12.75 -18.31
C SER A 72 11.36 12.79 -19.73
N LYS A 73 12.53 12.15 -19.92
CA LYS A 73 13.19 12.03 -21.22
C LYS A 73 12.42 11.14 -22.20
N SER A 74 11.75 10.12 -21.69
CA SER A 74 10.95 9.17 -22.48
C SER A 74 9.59 9.76 -22.87
N VAL A 75 8.98 10.53 -21.97
CA VAL A 75 7.69 11.22 -22.21
C VAL A 75 7.80 12.25 -23.33
N ASP A 76 8.92 12.97 -23.41
CA ASP A 76 9.15 13.93 -24.49
C ASP A 76 9.22 13.26 -25.88
N ALA A 77 9.68 12.01 -25.95
CA ALA A 77 9.78 11.22 -27.17
C ALA A 77 8.52 10.39 -27.51
N THR A 78 7.47 10.46 -26.68
CA THR A 78 6.25 9.66 -26.85
C THR A 78 5.34 10.24 -27.93
N ASP A 79 4.92 9.40 -28.89
CA ASP A 79 3.95 9.71 -29.94
C ASP A 79 2.50 9.80 -29.40
N ASN A 80 1.64 10.51 -30.13
CA ASN A 80 0.25 10.81 -29.76
C ASN A 80 -0.72 9.60 -29.77
N ASP A 81 -0.22 8.36 -29.83
CA ASP A 81 -1.02 7.14 -29.88
C ASP A 81 -1.25 6.50 -28.49
N HIS A 82 -0.73 7.12 -27.43
CA HIS A 82 -0.91 6.61 -26.07
C HIS A 82 -2.37 6.74 -25.59
N TYR A 83 -2.87 5.76 -24.84
CA TYR A 83 -4.28 5.75 -24.38
C TYR A 83 -4.68 7.00 -23.58
N LEU A 84 -3.72 7.63 -22.88
CA LEU A 84 -3.97 8.88 -22.13
C LEU A 84 -4.37 10.05 -23.02
N TYR A 85 -4.05 10.04 -24.32
CA TYR A 85 -4.55 11.05 -25.26
C TYR A 85 -6.07 10.98 -25.44
N SER A 86 -6.70 9.83 -25.15
CA SER A 86 -8.17 9.68 -25.18
C SER A 86 -8.87 10.25 -23.93
N PHE A 87 -8.13 10.53 -22.85
CA PHE A 87 -8.72 11.00 -21.59
C PHE A 87 -9.15 12.46 -21.71
N THR A 88 -10.21 12.82 -20.99
CA THR A 88 -10.67 14.21 -20.80
C THR A 88 -9.72 14.99 -19.90
N ASN A 89 -9.85 16.32 -19.89
CA ASN A 89 -9.01 17.16 -19.02
C ASN A 89 -9.24 16.88 -17.54
N ASP A 90 -10.48 16.56 -17.17
CA ASP A 90 -10.85 16.22 -15.79
C ASP A 90 -10.25 14.87 -15.38
N GLU A 91 -10.27 13.86 -16.26
CA GLU A 91 -9.63 12.56 -16.01
C GLU A 91 -8.12 12.69 -15.87
N LEU A 92 -7.47 13.48 -16.72
CA LEU A 92 -6.02 13.76 -16.59
C LEU A 92 -5.70 14.50 -15.30
N THR A 93 -6.59 15.40 -14.86
CA THR A 93 -6.42 16.13 -13.59
C THR A 93 -6.60 15.21 -12.38
N ASP A 94 -7.58 14.29 -12.41
CA ASP A 94 -7.77 13.28 -11.35
C ASP A 94 -6.58 12.30 -11.29
N LEU A 95 -6.05 11.90 -12.44
CA LEU A 95 -4.84 11.09 -12.55
C LEU A 95 -3.65 11.79 -11.89
N ILE A 96 -3.45 13.08 -12.16
CA ILE A 96 -2.38 13.87 -11.53
C ILE A 96 -2.58 13.98 -10.01
N ALA A 97 -3.83 14.06 -9.55
CA ALA A 97 -4.16 14.17 -8.14
C ALA A 97 -3.94 12.86 -7.34
N LYS A 98 -3.88 11.71 -8.01
CA LYS A 98 -3.70 10.38 -7.39
C LYS A 98 -2.47 9.66 -7.95
N PRO A 99 -1.25 10.21 -7.79
CA PRO A 99 -0.04 9.61 -8.34
C PRO A 99 0.25 8.22 -7.77
N ASP A 100 -0.33 7.86 -6.63
CA ASP A 100 -0.23 6.54 -6.01
C ASP A 100 -1.01 5.42 -6.74
N GLU A 101 -2.00 5.79 -7.57
CA GLU A 101 -2.84 4.85 -8.31
C GLU A 101 -2.37 4.64 -9.77
N TRP A 102 -1.44 5.46 -10.25
CA TRP A 102 -1.01 5.48 -11.66
C TRP A 102 0.50 5.29 -11.78
N SER A 103 0.97 4.92 -12.97
CA SER A 103 2.41 4.90 -13.22
C SER A 103 2.96 6.33 -13.23
N GLN A 104 4.24 6.45 -12.91
CA GLN A 104 4.90 7.76 -12.93
C GLN A 104 4.95 8.34 -14.35
N PHE A 105 5.11 7.47 -15.35
CA PHE A 105 5.04 7.82 -16.76
C PHE A 105 3.68 8.42 -17.10
N ASP A 106 2.60 7.79 -16.64
CA ASP A 106 1.23 8.28 -16.86
C ASP A 106 1.02 9.67 -16.27
N ASN A 107 1.54 9.89 -15.05
CA ASN A 107 1.44 11.18 -14.37
C ASN A 107 2.16 12.28 -15.17
N LEU A 108 3.38 12.00 -15.62
CA LEU A 108 4.17 12.93 -16.44
C LEU A 108 3.52 13.20 -17.81
N LEU A 109 3.01 12.16 -18.46
CA LEU A 109 2.34 12.27 -19.75
C LEU A 109 1.02 13.06 -19.61
N ALA A 110 0.28 12.87 -18.52
CA ALA A 110 -0.93 13.64 -18.25
C ALA A 110 -0.65 15.15 -18.12
N VAL A 111 0.43 15.53 -17.41
CA VAL A 111 0.87 16.93 -17.32
C VAL A 111 1.25 17.48 -18.70
N LYS A 112 1.96 16.69 -19.52
CA LYS A 112 2.30 17.06 -20.91
C LYS A 112 1.05 17.27 -21.76
N ILE A 113 0.11 16.32 -21.76
CA ILE A 113 -1.13 16.39 -22.57
C ILE A 113 -1.97 17.61 -22.18
N LEU A 114 -2.13 17.90 -20.88
CA LEU A 114 -2.86 19.08 -20.43
C LEU A 114 -2.20 20.37 -20.93
N LYS A 115 -0.86 20.45 -20.87
CA LYS A 115 -0.11 21.58 -21.39
C LYS A 115 -0.30 21.75 -22.90
N GLU A 116 -0.29 20.65 -23.67
CA GLU A 116 -0.58 20.66 -25.12
C GLU A 116 -2.01 21.14 -25.42
N ARG A 117 -2.96 20.84 -24.54
CA ARG A 117 -4.35 21.32 -24.61
C ARG A 117 -4.54 22.75 -24.09
N GLY A 118 -3.46 23.45 -23.73
CA GLY A 118 -3.48 24.83 -23.25
C GLY A 118 -3.84 24.98 -21.77
N ILE A 119 -3.90 23.88 -21.01
CA ILE A 119 -4.15 23.87 -19.57
C ILE A 119 -2.81 23.77 -18.83
N TYR A 120 -2.43 24.86 -18.16
CA TYR A 120 -1.18 24.93 -17.41
C TYR A 120 -1.45 24.62 -15.94
N ILE A 121 -0.97 23.48 -15.47
CA ILE A 121 -0.92 23.16 -14.04
C ILE A 121 0.47 23.57 -13.54
N THR A 122 0.52 24.42 -12.52
CA THR A 122 1.78 24.85 -11.91
C THR A 122 2.31 23.77 -10.97
N ASP A 123 3.63 23.73 -10.77
CA ASP A 123 4.25 22.82 -9.80
C ASP A 123 3.68 23.03 -8.39
N GLN A 124 3.31 24.26 -8.04
CA GLN A 124 2.64 24.58 -6.79
C GLN A 124 1.25 23.91 -6.69
N ALA A 125 0.47 23.90 -7.77
CA ALA A 125 -0.82 23.23 -7.79
C ALA A 125 -0.66 21.71 -7.65
N ILE A 126 0.33 21.12 -8.34
CA ILE A 126 0.66 19.68 -8.19
C ILE A 126 1.03 19.38 -6.74
N ALA A 127 1.91 20.19 -6.13
CA ALA A 127 2.30 20.00 -4.73
C ALA A 127 1.10 20.09 -3.77
N GLN A 128 0.15 20.99 -4.02
CA GLN A 128 -1.08 21.07 -3.22
C GLN A 128 -1.97 19.84 -3.39
N LEU A 129 -2.10 19.31 -4.61
CA LEU A 129 -2.83 18.07 -4.87
C LEU A 129 -2.18 16.89 -4.14
N THR A 130 -0.86 16.75 -4.23
CA THR A 130 -0.11 15.70 -3.52
C THR A 130 -0.28 15.80 -2.00
N LEU A 131 -0.19 17.00 -1.43
CA LEU A 131 -0.41 17.21 0.01
C LEU A 131 -1.84 16.87 0.44
N LYS A 132 -2.83 17.28 -0.36
CA LYS A 132 -4.24 16.94 -0.10
C LYS A 132 -4.43 15.43 -0.14
N ARG A 133 -3.92 14.76 -1.17
CA ARG A 133 -3.97 13.30 -1.31
C ARG A 133 -3.29 12.59 -0.15
N LEU A 134 -2.12 13.06 0.28
CA LEU A 134 -1.42 12.50 1.45
C LEU A 134 -2.28 12.61 2.71
N ASN A 135 -2.94 13.75 2.94
CA ASN A 135 -3.83 13.94 4.08
C ASN A 135 -5.08 13.06 4.03
N GLU A 136 -5.61 12.80 2.83
CA GLU A 136 -6.71 11.84 2.63
C GLU A 136 -6.26 10.42 2.94
N LEU A 137 -5.10 10.01 2.41
CA LEU A 137 -4.52 8.68 2.65
C LEU A 137 -4.13 8.47 4.13
N LYS A 138 -3.84 9.53 4.88
CA LYS A 138 -3.60 9.47 6.33
C LYS A 138 -4.84 9.16 7.16
N GLN A 139 -6.03 9.42 6.64
CA GLN A 139 -7.25 9.17 7.40
C GLN A 139 -7.41 7.69 7.74
N PRO A 140 -7.89 7.34 8.95
CA PRO A 140 -8.18 5.96 9.28
C PRO A 140 -9.19 5.34 8.32
N GLU A 141 -9.09 4.02 8.14
CA GLU A 141 -10.10 3.23 7.46
C GLU A 141 -11.45 3.32 8.18
N LYS A 142 -12.50 2.86 7.49
CA LYS A 142 -13.85 2.79 8.07
C LYS A 142 -13.85 1.99 9.37
N PRO A 143 -14.70 2.34 10.34
CA PRO A 143 -14.78 1.62 11.61
C PRO A 143 -14.98 0.10 11.41
N GLN A 144 -14.18 -0.69 12.11
CA GLN A 144 -14.12 -2.15 11.97
C GLN A 144 -15.13 -2.87 12.89
N ASN A 145 -16.33 -2.30 13.06
CA ASN A 145 -17.35 -2.76 14.01
C ASN A 145 -17.65 -4.26 13.89
N THR A 146 -17.79 -4.77 12.67
CA THR A 146 -18.05 -6.19 12.41
C THR A 146 -16.90 -7.07 12.90
N TRP A 147 -15.66 -6.69 12.62
CA TRP A 147 -14.48 -7.43 13.07
C TRP A 147 -14.28 -7.37 14.58
N ILE A 148 -14.63 -6.25 15.22
CA ILE A 148 -14.61 -6.13 16.68
C ILE A 148 -15.59 -7.13 17.31
N VAL A 149 -16.83 -7.20 16.82
CA VAL A 149 -17.84 -8.15 17.30
C VAL A 149 -17.39 -9.59 17.09
N LEU A 150 -16.91 -9.93 15.89
CA LEU A 150 -16.38 -11.27 15.60
C LEU A 150 -15.17 -11.61 16.48
N GLY A 151 -14.28 -10.64 16.73
CA GLY A 151 -13.11 -10.81 17.57
C GLY A 151 -13.48 -11.21 19.01
N TYR A 152 -14.46 -10.54 19.62
CA TYR A 152 -14.96 -10.93 20.94
C TYR A 152 -15.65 -12.31 20.94
N LEU A 153 -16.44 -12.61 19.90
CA LEU A 153 -17.09 -13.91 19.77
C LEU A 153 -16.06 -15.05 19.67
N PHE A 154 -15.02 -14.88 18.86
CA PHE A 154 -13.96 -15.87 18.69
C PHE A 154 -12.97 -15.91 19.86
N ALA A 155 -12.85 -14.85 20.65
CA ALA A 155 -12.09 -14.87 21.89
C ALA A 155 -12.64 -15.91 22.87
N ILE A 156 -13.96 -16.03 22.97
CA ILE A 156 -14.65 -16.95 23.89
C ILE A 156 -14.64 -18.39 23.34
N SER A 157 -14.79 -18.57 22.03
CA SER A 157 -14.90 -19.89 21.39
C SER A 157 -13.58 -20.69 21.30
N GLY A 158 -12.51 -20.26 21.99
CA GLY A 158 -11.21 -20.93 21.99
C GLY A 158 -10.00 -20.01 21.92
N GLY A 159 -10.19 -18.70 21.79
CA GLY A 159 -9.15 -17.69 21.94
C GLY A 159 -8.22 -17.51 20.72
N ILE A 160 -7.87 -18.55 19.98
CA ILE A 160 -6.85 -18.44 18.89
C ILE A 160 -7.26 -17.44 17.81
N LEU A 161 -8.46 -17.59 17.23
CA LEU A 161 -8.96 -16.69 16.19
C LEU A 161 -9.22 -15.28 16.72
N GLY A 162 -9.71 -15.17 17.96
CA GLY A 162 -9.87 -13.87 18.63
C GLY A 162 -8.53 -13.15 18.77
N ALA A 163 -7.48 -13.85 19.18
CA ALA A 163 -6.14 -13.27 19.30
C ALA A 163 -5.61 -12.76 17.96
N PHE A 164 -5.78 -13.52 16.88
CA PHE A 164 -5.38 -13.07 15.55
C PHE A 164 -6.12 -11.78 15.12
N ILE A 165 -7.45 -11.74 15.27
CA ILE A 165 -8.26 -10.56 14.94
C ILE A 165 -7.84 -9.36 15.80
N GLY A 166 -7.67 -9.57 17.11
CA GLY A 166 -7.27 -8.53 18.05
C GLY A 166 -5.88 -7.95 17.73
N TRP A 167 -4.91 -8.81 17.44
CA TRP A 167 -3.57 -8.41 17.00
C TRP A 167 -3.62 -7.54 15.74
N HIS A 168 -4.38 -7.99 14.73
CA HIS A 168 -4.52 -7.28 13.47
C HIS A 168 -5.13 -5.88 13.68
N LEU A 169 -6.25 -5.79 14.39
CA LEU A 169 -6.90 -4.51 14.69
C LEU A 169 -6.00 -3.58 15.53
N TYR A 170 -5.15 -4.12 16.40
CA TYR A 170 -4.28 -3.35 17.29
C TYR A 170 -3.05 -2.75 16.58
N ILE A 171 -2.37 -3.54 15.73
CA ILE A 171 -1.02 -3.21 15.24
C ILE A 171 -1.02 -2.73 13.78
N HIS A 172 -2.07 -3.03 13.00
CA HIS A 172 -2.06 -2.78 11.55
C HIS A 172 -1.74 -1.31 11.20
N LYS A 173 -0.72 -1.17 10.36
CA LYS A 173 -0.26 0.10 9.77
C LYS A 173 -0.26 -0.02 8.26
N LYS A 174 -0.55 1.09 7.60
CA LYS A 174 -0.41 1.27 6.16
C LYS A 174 0.79 2.17 5.87
N THR A 175 1.46 1.89 4.76
CA THR A 175 2.57 2.69 4.24
C THR A 175 2.01 3.68 3.23
N LEU A 176 2.34 4.96 3.40
CA LEU A 176 1.97 6.02 2.48
C LEU A 176 2.97 6.12 1.33
N PRO A 177 2.62 6.78 0.21
CA PRO A 177 3.52 6.95 -0.94
C PRO A 177 4.83 7.69 -0.61
N ASN A 178 4.88 8.45 0.48
CA ASN A 178 6.10 9.11 0.98
C ASN A 178 6.94 8.24 1.92
N GLY A 179 6.58 6.96 2.11
CA GLY A 179 7.26 6.02 3.01
C GLY A 179 6.80 6.09 4.47
N GLU A 180 5.97 7.07 4.85
CA GLU A 180 5.47 7.20 6.22
C GLU A 180 4.49 6.06 6.55
N GLN A 181 4.67 5.43 7.72
CA GLN A 181 3.77 4.39 8.21
C GLN A 181 2.80 4.94 9.25
N VAL A 182 1.51 4.88 8.95
CA VAL A 182 0.44 5.36 9.83
C VAL A 182 -0.51 4.22 10.19
N TYR A 183 -1.15 4.29 11.35
CA TYR A 183 -2.14 3.28 11.73
C TYR A 183 -3.30 3.25 10.73
N GLY A 184 -3.67 2.05 10.28
CA GLY A 184 -4.81 1.87 9.38
C GLY A 184 -6.14 2.12 10.09
N TYR A 185 -6.24 1.73 11.36
CA TYR A 185 -7.46 1.83 12.14
C TYR A 185 -7.46 2.99 13.13
N ASN A 186 -8.67 3.49 13.43
CA ASN A 186 -8.87 4.57 14.39
C ASN A 186 -8.49 4.13 15.81
N GLU A 187 -8.39 5.09 16.74
CA GLU A 187 -7.93 4.80 18.11
C GLU A 187 -8.86 3.86 18.87
N SER A 188 -10.17 3.98 18.66
CA SER A 188 -11.18 3.15 19.32
C SER A 188 -11.09 1.69 18.87
N ASP A 189 -10.98 1.45 17.56
CA ASP A 189 -10.85 0.13 16.98
C ASP A 189 -9.56 -0.55 17.46
N ARG A 190 -8.44 0.20 17.50
CA ARG A 190 -7.16 -0.30 18.05
C ARG A 190 -7.26 -0.63 19.54
N ALA A 191 -7.98 0.18 20.31
CA ALA A 191 -8.21 -0.09 21.72
C ALA A 191 -9.01 -1.39 21.92
N HIS A 192 -10.07 -1.60 21.14
CA HIS A 192 -10.80 -2.87 21.12
C HIS A 192 -9.92 -4.04 20.67
N GLY A 193 -9.15 -3.88 19.59
CA GLY A 193 -8.20 -4.88 19.12
C GLY A 193 -7.24 -5.33 20.23
N ARG A 194 -6.68 -4.37 20.98
CA ARG A 194 -5.80 -4.65 22.12
C ARG A 194 -6.53 -5.43 23.21
N ILE A 195 -7.76 -5.06 23.55
CA ILE A 195 -8.57 -5.78 24.54
C ILE A 195 -8.84 -7.21 24.07
N ILE A 196 -9.32 -7.38 22.84
CA ILE A 196 -9.60 -8.69 22.24
C ILE A 196 -8.36 -9.57 22.26
N PHE A 197 -7.20 -9.03 21.90
CA PHE A 197 -5.94 -9.77 21.88
C PHE A 197 -5.58 -10.36 23.25
N TYR A 198 -5.49 -9.52 24.28
CA TYR A 198 -5.11 -9.99 25.61
C TYR A 198 -6.20 -10.85 26.27
N PHE A 199 -7.48 -10.51 26.06
CA PHE A 199 -8.59 -11.30 26.56
C PHE A 199 -8.62 -12.71 25.95
N SER A 200 -8.33 -12.81 24.65
CA SER A 200 -8.23 -14.09 23.95
C SER A 200 -7.09 -14.96 24.47
N ILE A 201 -5.92 -14.37 24.72
CA ILE A 201 -4.77 -15.07 25.33
C ILE A 201 -5.13 -15.57 26.73
N MET A 202 -5.80 -14.74 27.54
CA MET A 202 -6.23 -15.11 28.88
C MET A 202 -7.19 -16.32 28.85
N ILE A 203 -8.20 -16.31 27.98
CA ILE A 203 -9.15 -17.43 27.83
C ILE A 203 -8.42 -18.69 27.38
N LEU A 204 -7.51 -18.59 26.40
CA LEU A 204 -6.74 -19.73 25.92
C LEU A 204 -5.92 -20.38 27.05
N ILE A 205 -5.25 -19.58 27.88
CA ILE A 205 -4.49 -20.06 29.04
C ILE A 205 -5.43 -20.76 30.04
N LEU A 206 -6.57 -20.17 30.37
CA LEU A 206 -7.55 -20.77 31.28
C LEU A 206 -8.06 -22.12 30.76
N LEU A 207 -8.38 -22.22 29.47
CA LEU A 207 -8.82 -23.48 28.86
C LEU A 207 -7.74 -24.56 28.92
N ILE A 208 -6.48 -24.21 28.70
CA ILE A 208 -5.34 -25.14 28.81
C ILE A 208 -5.20 -25.63 30.26
N ILE A 209 -5.28 -24.73 31.25
CA ILE A 209 -5.19 -25.09 32.67
C ILE A 209 -6.33 -26.04 33.06
N VAL A 210 -7.56 -25.72 32.70
CA VAL A 210 -8.73 -26.56 32.97
C VAL A 210 -8.58 -27.94 32.32
N LYS A 211 -8.10 -27.98 31.07
CA LYS A 211 -7.85 -29.24 30.36
C LYS A 211 -6.79 -30.10 31.07
N ILE A 212 -5.70 -29.51 31.55
CA ILE A 212 -4.66 -30.24 32.29
C ILE A 212 -5.21 -30.79 33.61
N LEU A 213 -6.01 -30.00 34.34
CA LEU A 213 -6.62 -30.41 35.62
C LEU A 213 -7.69 -31.49 35.47
N LEU A 214 -8.38 -31.57 34.33
CA LEU A 214 -9.41 -32.59 34.06
C LEU A 214 -8.85 -33.90 33.50
N ILE A 215 -7.64 -33.87 32.94
CA ILE A 215 -6.98 -35.04 32.33
C ILE A 215 -6.07 -35.75 33.33
N ASN A 216 -5.58 -35.05 34.37
CA ASN A 216 -4.90 -35.63 35.53
C ASN A 216 -5.90 -36.09 36.61
#